data_AF-A0A059F1F8-F1
#
_entry.id   AF-A0A059F1F8-F1
#
_cell.length_a   1.000
_cell.length_b   1.000
_cell.length_c   1.000
_cell.angle_alpha   90.00
_cell.angle_beta   90.00
_cell.angle_gamma   90.00
#
_symmetry.space_group_name_H-M   'P 1'
#
loop_
_entity.id
_entity.type
_entity.pdbx_description
1 polymer ?
#
loop_
_entity_poly.entity_id
_entity_poly.type
_entity_poly.pdbx_seq_one_letter_code
_entity_poly.pdbx_strand_id
1 'polypeptide(L)' 'MKIIEIKSSETLGKEAINHVLPYTSVFTDEWTSYMSFFSNQNIFYHNNVNHKLDFVDPIDDTHTQTIESLWSEFK' A
#
# COMPACT_ATOMS: atom_id res chain seq x y z
N MET A 1 1.98 -17.04 5.62
CA MET A 1 2.03 -15.89 4.69
C MET A 1 1.92 -16.43 3.28
N LYS A 2 0.98 -15.92 2.47
CA LYS A 2 0.83 -16.31 1.06
C LYS A 2 1.47 -15.23 0.19
N ILE A 3 2.42 -15.62 -0.66
CA ILE A 3 3.03 -14.70 -1.64
C ILE A 3 2.20 -14.73 -2.92
N ILE A 4 1.94 -13.56 -3.47
CA ILE A 4 1.20 -13.39 -4.72
C ILE A 4 2.17 -12.81 -5.74
N GLU A 5 2.45 -13.57 -6.79
CA GLU A 5 3.46 -13.20 -7.80
C GLU A 5 2.97 -12.10 -8.75
N ILE A 6 1.67 -12.12 -9.08
CA ILE A 6 1.04 -11.15 -9.97
C ILE A 6 0.64 -9.92 -9.16
N LYS A 7 1.29 -8.79 -9.44
CA LYS A 7 1.11 -7.54 -8.70
C LYS A 7 0.33 -6.48 -9.48
N SER A 8 -0.61 -6.92 -10.33
CA SER A 8 -1.48 -6.00 -11.08
C SER A 8 -2.43 -5.27 -10.14
N SER A 9 -2.90 -4.09 -10.56
CA SER A 9 -3.93 -3.31 -9.84
C SER A 9 -5.18 -4.16 -9.54
N GLU A 10 -5.61 -5.00 -10.48
CA GLU A 10 -6.75 -5.92 -10.30
C GLU A 10 -6.49 -6.98 -9.22
N THR A 11 -5.33 -7.64 -9.27
CA THR A 11 -4.99 -8.68 -8.28
C THR A 11 -4.84 -8.05 -6.89
N LEU A 12 -4.17 -6.90 -6.82
CA LEU A 12 -4.05 -6.12 -5.61
C LEU A 12 -5.42 -5.76 -5.02
N GLY A 13 -6.30 -5.16 -5.83
CA GLY A 13 -7.61 -4.70 -5.39
C GLY A 13 -8.47 -5.83 -4.84
N LYS A 14 -8.46 -6.98 -5.52
CA LYS A 14 -9.15 -8.19 -5.05
C LYS A 14 -8.65 -8.63 -3.68
N GLU A 15 -7.34 -8.67 -3.47
CA GLU A 15 -6.75 -9.14 -2.21
C GLU A 15 -6.96 -8.11 -1.10
N ALA A 16 -6.86 -6.82 -1.40
CA ALA A 16 -7.18 -5.76 -0.45
C ALA A 16 -8.64 -5.85 0.03
N ILE A 17 -9.60 -6.02 -0.89
CA ILE A 17 -11.04 -6.15 -0.53
C ILE A 17 -11.32 -7.41 0.31
N ASN A 18 -10.63 -8.52 0.02
CA ASN A 18 -10.86 -9.78 0.74
C ASN A 18 -10.23 -9.81 2.14
N HIS A 19 -9.19 -9.01 2.37
CA HIS A 19 -8.35 -9.11 3.57
C HIS A 19 -8.29 -7.86 4.44
N VAL A 20 -8.74 -6.71 3.94
CA VAL A 20 -8.76 -5.44 4.66
C VAL A 20 -10.21 -5.02 4.85
N LEU A 21 -10.57 -4.62 6.07
CA LEU A 21 -11.91 -4.15 6.37
C LEU A 21 -12.18 -2.81 5.64
N PRO A 22 -13.40 -2.57 5.14
CA PRO A 22 -13.77 -1.27 4.61
C PRO A 22 -13.54 -0.14 5.61
N TYR A 23 -13.24 1.05 5.11
CA TYR A 23 -12.92 2.27 5.86
C TYR A 23 -11.67 2.16 6.74
N THR A 24 -10.82 1.17 6.49
CA THR A 24 -9.49 1.08 7.11
C THR A 24 -8.54 2.07 6.45
N SER A 25 -7.64 2.67 7.25
CA SER A 25 -6.50 3.44 6.75
C SER A 25 -5.43 2.50 6.18
N VAL A 26 -5.08 2.72 4.92
CA VAL A 26 -4.06 1.96 4.20
C VAL A 26 -2.94 2.90 3.78
N PHE A 27 -1.72 2.57 4.19
CA PHE A 27 -0.51 3.32 3.86
C PHE A 27 0.34 2.50 2.89
N THR A 28 0.69 3.08 1.74
CA THR A 28 1.50 2.39 0.71
C THR A 28 2.64 3.26 0.22
N ASP A 29 3.58 2.65 -0.52
CA ASP A 29 4.41 3.41 -1.44
C ASP A 29 3.58 3.86 -2.67
N GLU A 30 4.18 4.69 -3.53
CA GLU A 30 3.54 5.19 -4.77
C GLU A 30 3.66 4.24 -5.97
N TRP A 31 3.73 2.91 -5.75
CA TRP A 31 3.77 2.03 -6.90
C TRP A 31 2.47 2.07 -7.72
N THR A 32 2.59 1.98 -9.05
CA THR A 32 1.49 2.29 -9.99
C THR A 32 0.23 1.46 -9.74
N SER A 33 0.36 0.20 -9.35
CA SER A 33 -0.79 -0.65 -9.03
C SER A 33 -1.56 -0.16 -7.80
N TYR A 34 -0.87 0.30 -6.75
CA TYR A 34 -1.52 0.89 -5.58
C TYR A 34 -2.26 2.16 -5.97
N MET A 35 -1.58 3.07 -6.68
CA MET A 35 -2.19 4.35 -7.08
C MET A 35 -3.39 4.13 -8.01
N SER A 36 -3.29 3.18 -8.94
CA SER A 36 -4.39 2.85 -9.84
C SER A 36 -5.61 2.29 -9.10
N PHE A 37 -5.43 1.44 -8.09
CA PHE A 37 -6.56 0.88 -7.35
C PHE A 37 -7.15 1.90 -6.37
N PHE A 38 -6.31 2.43 -5.46
CA PHE A 38 -6.80 3.22 -4.33
C PHE A 38 -7.38 4.57 -4.74
N SER A 39 -6.86 5.21 -5.80
CA SER A 39 -7.41 6.49 -6.30
C SER A 39 -8.75 6.36 -7.02
N ASN A 40 -9.18 5.14 -7.37
CA ASN A 40 -10.42 4.87 -8.10
C ASN A 40 -11.54 4.27 -7.22
N GLN A 41 -11.39 4.33 -5.89
CA GLN A 41 -12.33 3.74 -4.95
C GLN A 41 -12.46 4.60 -3.67
N ASN A 42 -13.58 4.47 -2.97
CA ASN A 42 -13.87 5.22 -1.72
C ASN A 42 -14.16 4.29 -0.53
N ILE A 43 -13.72 3.05 -0.58
CA ILE A 43 -13.89 2.03 0.46
C ILE A 43 -12.69 1.94 1.42
N PHE A 44 -11.58 2.63 1.16
CA PHE A 44 -10.43 2.75 2.05
C PHE A 44 -9.99 4.20 2.19
N TYR A 45 -9.44 4.58 3.35
CA TYR A 45 -8.69 5.83 3.50
C TYR A 45 -7.26 5.54 3.09
N HIS A 46 -6.79 6.16 2.01
CA HIS A 46 -5.48 5.85 1.44
C HIS A 46 -4.55 7.04 1.55
N ASN A 47 -3.40 6.81 2.18
CA ASN A 47 -2.27 7.71 2.19
C ASN A 47 -1.07 6.98 1.59
N ASN A 48 -0.11 7.73 1.05
CA ASN A 48 1.05 7.16 0.41
C ASN A 48 2.29 8.02 0.63
N VAL A 49 3.46 7.43 0.39
CA VAL A 49 4.75 8.13 0.46
C VAL A 49 5.57 7.83 -0.78
N ASN A 50 6.20 8.86 -1.33
CA ASN A 50 7.10 8.74 -2.46
C ASN A 50 8.54 8.53 -1.99
N HIS A 51 8.98 7.27 -1.91
CA HIS A 51 10.34 6.90 -1.51
C HIS A 51 11.47 7.38 -2.43
N LYS A 52 11.16 7.99 -3.59
CA LYS A 52 12.19 8.69 -4.38
C LYS A 52 12.51 10.07 -3.83
N LEU A 53 11.59 10.67 -3.08
CA LEU A 53 11.68 12.02 -2.55
C LEU A 53 11.94 11.98 -1.05
N ASP A 54 11.11 11.22 -0.32
CA ASP A 54 11.05 11.25 1.14
C ASP A 54 10.86 9.84 1.72
N PHE A 55 11.43 9.58 2.88
CA PHE A 55 11.20 8.33 3.65
C PHE A 55 9.94 8.41 4.54
N VAL A 56 9.56 9.63 4.91
CA VAL A 56 8.36 9.98 5.68
C VAL A 56 7.75 11.17 4.95
N ASP A 57 6.49 11.10 4.58
CA ASP A 57 5.81 12.19 3.88
C ASP A 57 5.82 13.47 4.75
N PRO A 58 6.32 14.61 4.24
CA PRO A 58 6.47 15.83 5.04
C PRO A 58 5.15 16.59 5.30
N ILE A 59 4.05 16.19 4.65
CA ILE A 59 2.74 16.84 4.76
C ILE A 59 1.88 16.13 5.81
N ASP A 60 1.87 14.80 5.81
CA ASP A 60 0.98 14.00 6.65
C ASP A 60 1.67 12.93 7.50
N ASP A 61 3.00 12.90 7.52
CA ASP A 61 3.85 11.96 8.26
C ASP A 61 3.67 10.49 7.84
N THR A 62 3.08 10.21 6.67
CA THR A 62 2.92 8.84 6.16
C THR A 62 4.28 8.15 5.94
N HIS A 63 4.40 6.92 6.43
CA HIS A 63 5.58 6.08 6.19
C HIS A 63 5.24 4.58 6.16
N THR A 64 6.06 3.78 5.48
CA THR A 64 5.88 2.30 5.36
C THR A 64 7.00 1.49 6.02
N GLN A 65 7.84 2.12 6.85
CA GLN A 65 9.03 1.51 7.47
C GLN A 65 8.77 0.22 8.26
N THR A 66 7.62 0.11 8.94
CA THR A 66 7.27 -1.09 9.72
C THR A 66 7.16 -2.32 8.83
N ILE A 67 6.51 -2.20 7.66
CA ILE A 67 6.37 -3.34 6.75
C ILE A 67 7.66 -3.59 5.96
N GLU A 68 8.42 -2.55 5.62
CA GLU A 68 9.73 -2.69 4.97
C GLU A 68 10.73 -3.46 5.81
N SER A 69 10.78 -3.19 7.11
CA SER A 69 11.63 -3.92 8.05
C SER A 69 11.25 -5.40 8.07
N LEU A 70 9.95 -5.71 8.08
CA LEU A 70 9.45 -7.08 8.01
C LEU A 70 9.88 -7.77 6.71
N TRP A 71 9.76 -7.12 5.55
CA TRP A 71 10.19 -7.70 4.27
C TRP A 71 11.69 -8.01 4.23
N SER A 72 12.52 -7.22 4.91
CA SER A 72 13.96 -7.49 5.00
C SER A 72 14.27 -8.79 5.75
N GLU A 73 13.42 -9.22 6.68
CA GLU A 73 13.58 -10.51 7.39
C GLU A 73 13.12 -11.70 6.53
N PHE A 74 12.25 -11.46 5.54
CA PHE A 74 11.78 -12.48 4.60
C PHE A 74 12.69 -12.68 3.39
N LYS A 75 13.74 -11.87 3.25
CA LYS A 75 14.72 -11.94 2.17
C LYS A 75 15.86 -12.88 2.52
#